data_AF-A0A645IGL6-F1
#
_entry.id   AF-A0A645IGL6-F1
#
_cell.length_a   1.000
_cell.length_b   1.000
_cell.length_c   1.000
_cell.angle_alpha   90.00
_cell.angle_beta   90.00
_cell.angle_gamma   90.00
#
_symmetry.space_group_name_H-M   'P 1'
#
loop_
_entity.id
_entity.type
_entity.pdbx_description
1 polymer ?
#
loop_
_entity_poly.entity_id
_entity_poly.type
_entity_poly.pdbx_seq_one_letter_code
_entity_poly.pdbx_strand_id
1 'polypeptide(L)' 'MEVEIKFQSREIISQELVKGIMKKYSNKIMFKMGDNPTLGYQLKGHKKEELIDYLKEFMEYIQTIIETK' A
#
# COMPACT_ATOMS: atom_id res chain seq x y z
N MET A 1 3.82 -8.01 -13.21
CA MET A 1 3.97 -8.61 -11.88
C MET A 1 3.26 -7.71 -10.88
N GLU A 2 2.57 -8.30 -9.92
CA GLU A 2 1.81 -7.59 -8.88
C GLU A 2 2.23 -8.13 -7.52
N VAL A 3 2.31 -7.25 -6.52
CA VAL A 3 2.54 -7.61 -5.13
C VAL A 3 1.28 -7.28 -4.35
N GLU A 4 0.72 -8.28 -3.69
CA GLU A 4 -0.47 -8.10 -2.85
C GLU A 4 -0.06 -7.98 -1.38
N ILE A 5 -0.41 -6.86 -0.77
CA ILE A 5 -0.31 -6.63 0.67
C ILE A 5 -1.70 -6.83 1.26
N LYS A 6 -1.85 -7.92 2.03
CA LYS A 6 -3.12 -8.27 2.68
C LYS A 6 -3.09 -7.80 4.13
N PHE A 7 -4.11 -7.05 4.51
CA PHE A 7 -4.29 -6.60 5.88
C PHE A 7 -5.02 -7.68 6.68
N GLN A 8 -4.64 -7.85 7.95
CA GLN A 8 -5.23 -8.89 8.81
C GLN A 8 -6.70 -8.62 9.14
N SER A 9 -7.13 -7.35 9.16
CA SER A 9 -8.53 -6.98 9.38
C SER A 9 -8.82 -5.58 8.81
N ARG A 10 -10.11 -5.28 8.61
CA ARG A 10 -10.58 -3.93 8.24
C ARG A 10 -10.28 -2.86 9.29
N GLU A 11 -10.21 -3.24 10.57
CA GLU A 11 -10.01 -2.31 11.68
C GLU A 11 -8.64 -1.63 11.63
N ILE A 12 -7.66 -2.30 11.02
CA ILE A 12 -6.30 -1.76 10.83
C ILE A 12 -6.28 -0.63 9.79
N ILE A 13 -7.30 -0.55 8.92
CA ILE A 13 -7.32 0.39 7.80
C ILE A 13 -8.24 1.55 8.12
N SER A 14 -7.63 2.66 8.55
CA SER A 14 -8.33 3.93 8.67
C SER A 14 -8.65 4.53 7.30
N GLN A 15 -9.71 5.33 7.21
CA GLN A 15 -9.99 6.09 5.99
C GLN A 15 -8.85 7.05 5.62
N GLU A 16 -8.12 7.56 6.61
CA GLU A 16 -6.97 8.43 6.42
C GLU A 16 -5.82 7.69 5.74
N LEU A 17 -5.52 6.47 6.18
CA LEU A 17 -4.53 5.59 5.56
C LEU A 17 -4.87 5.35 4.08
N VAL A 18 -6.14 5.02 3.78
CA VAL A 18 -6.61 4.80 2.41
C VAL A 18 -6.45 6.07 1.57
N LYS A 19 -6.86 7.23 2.10
CA LYS A 19 -6.75 8.52 1.40
C LYS A 19 -5.30 8.89 1.12
N GLY A 20 -4.41 8.73 2.11
CA GLY A 20 -2.98 9.00 1.95
C GLY A 20 -2.35 8.11 0.88
N ILE A 21 -2.57 6.80 0.98
CA ILE A 21 -2.07 5.83 0.02
C ILE A 21 -2.59 6.13 -1.40
N MET A 22 -3.88 6.41 -1.57
CA MET A 22 -4.46 6.78 -2.88
C MET A 22 -3.89 8.10 -3.41
N LYS A 23 -3.62 9.09 -2.54
CA LYS A 23 -3.02 10.36 -2.94
C LYS A 23 -1.62 10.20 -3.54
N LYS A 24 -0.78 9.35 -2.94
CA LYS A 24 0.62 9.16 -3.37
C LYS A 24 0.77 8.11 -4.49
N TYR A 25 -0.04 7.06 -4.48
CA TYR A 25 0.20 5.87 -5.31
C TYR A 25 -0.94 5.48 -6.26
N SER A 26 -2.00 6.29 -6.41
CA SER A 26 -3.20 5.95 -7.23
C SER A 26 -2.96 5.37 -8.62
N ASN A 27 -1.85 5.71 -9.28
CA ASN A 27 -1.49 5.22 -10.61
C ASN A 27 -0.78 3.84 -10.61
N LYS A 28 -0.34 3.36 -9.43
CA LYS A 28 0.41 2.12 -9.25
C LYS A 28 -0.31 1.09 -8.37
N ILE A 29 -1.37 1.48 -7.68
CA ILE A 29 -2.07 0.60 -6.73
C ILE A 29 -3.52 0.36 -7.10
N MET A 30 -4.01 -0.80 -6.69
CA MET A 30 -5.41 -1.13 -6.64
C MET A 30 -5.77 -1.52 -5.20
N PHE A 31 -6.79 -0.87 -4.65
CA PHE A 31 -7.28 -1.19 -3.31
C PHE A 31 -8.56 -2.00 -3.40
N LYS A 32 -8.54 -3.24 -2.90
CA LYS A 32 -9.71 -4.12 -2.81
C LYS A 32 -10.24 -4.11 -1.38
N MET A 33 -11.40 -3.49 -1.18
CA MET A 33 -12.11 -3.51 0.10
C MET A 33 -12.98 -4.76 0.20
N GLY A 34 -12.61 -5.69 1.08
CA GLY A 34 -13.36 -6.92 1.40
C GLY A 34 -13.22 -7.24 2.89
N ASP A 35 -13.49 -8.49 3.30
CA ASP A 35 -13.29 -8.94 4.69
C ASP A 35 -11.83 -8.80 5.11
N ASN A 36 -10.92 -9.15 4.19
CA ASN A 36 -9.49 -8.89 4.30
C ASN A 36 -9.10 -7.88 3.23
N PRO A 37 -9.00 -6.59 3.56
CA PRO A 37 -8.62 -5.60 2.58
C PRO A 37 -7.25 -5.94 2.00
N THR A 38 -7.11 -5.69 0.70
CA THR A 38 -5.88 -6.02 -0.03
C THR A 38 -5.45 -4.84 -0.87
N LEU A 39 -4.19 -4.46 -0.76
CA LEU A 39 -3.54 -3.50 -1.64
C LEU A 39 -2.68 -4.26 -2.65
N GLY A 40 -3.08 -4.19 -3.92
CA GLY A 40 -2.27 -4.68 -5.05
C GLY A 40 -1.38 -3.57 -5.56
N TYR A 41 -0.06 -3.76 -5.55
CA TYR A 41 0.93 -2.84 -6.11
C TYR A 41 1.45 -3.37 -7.45
N GLN A 42 1.26 -2.61 -8.53
CA GLN A 42 1.72 -2.96 -9.86
C GLN A 42 3.17 -2.53 -10.08
N LEU A 43 4.05 -3.49 -10.31
CA LEU A 43 5.47 -3.27 -10.64
C LEU A 43 5.69 -3.05 -12.14
N LYS A 44 4.81 -2.29 -12.82
CA LYS A 44 4.94 -2.08 -14.27
C LYS A 44 6.26 -1.37 -14.58
N GLY A 45 7.14 -2.04 -15.33
CA GLY A 45 8.42 -1.49 -15.77
C GLY A 45 9.56 -1.54 -14.74
N HIS A 46 9.33 -2.14 -13.57
CA HIS A 46 10.33 -2.22 -12.50
C HIS A 46 10.97 -3.62 -12.41
N LYS A 47 12.26 -3.67 -12.11
CA LYS A 47 12.98 -4.94 -11.91
C LYS A 47 12.64 -5.51 -10.54
N LYS A 48 12.66 -6.84 -10.42
CA LYS A 48 12.42 -7.55 -9.14
C LYS A 48 13.41 -7.12 -8.05
N GLU A 49 14.60 -6.69 -8.45
CA GLU A 49 15.67 -6.18 -7.59
C GLU A 49 15.24 -4.91 -6.85
N GLU A 50 14.49 -4.03 -7.52
CA GLU A 50 14.02 -2.74 -6.99
C GLU A 50 12.77 -2.91 -6.10
N LEU A 51 12.15 -4.09 -6.08
CA LEU A 51 10.93 -4.35 -5.33
C LEU A 51 11.12 -4.10 -3.83
N ILE A 52 12.25 -4.53 -3.27
CA ILE A 52 12.51 -4.38 -1.83
C ILE A 52 12.57 -2.91 -1.45
N ASP A 53 13.18 -2.07 -2.29
CA ASP A 53 13.28 -0.64 -2.03
C ASP A 53 11.92 0.05 -2.17
N TYR A 54 11.10 -0.34 -3.16
CA TYR A 54 9.72 0.17 -3.26
C TYR A 54 8.85 -0.25 -2.07
N LEU A 55 9.02 -1.47 -1.56
CA LEU A 55 8.31 -1.92 -0.37
C LEU A 55 8.75 -1.14 0.87
N LYS A 56 10.05 -0.88 1.04
CA LYS A 56 10.55 -0.04 2.14
C LYS A 56 9.95 1.37 2.07
N GLU A 57 10.03 2.03 0.92
CA GLU A 57 9.49 3.39 0.75
C GLU A 57 7.97 3.43 1.03
N PHE A 58 7.25 2.39 0.61
CA PHE A 58 5.83 2.26 0.87
C PHE A 58 5.53 2.09 2.37
N MET A 59 6.29 1.24 3.07
CA MET A 59 6.12 1.03 4.52
C MET A 59 6.49 2.29 5.33
N GLU A 60 7.58 2.97 4.97
CA GLU A 60 7.98 4.24 5.57
C GLU A 60 6.88 5.30 5.37
N TYR A 61 6.30 5.38 4.16
CA TYR A 61 5.18 6.28 3.90
C TYR A 61 3.96 5.95 4.76
N ILE A 62 3.61 4.66 4.89
CA ILE A 62 2.52 4.23 5.77
C ILE A 62 2.77 4.66 7.22
N GLN A 63 4.01 4.49 7.73
CA GLN A 63 4.38 4.94 9.07
C GLN A 63 4.13 6.43 9.25
N THR A 64 4.50 7.28 8.27
CA THR A 64 4.23 8.73 8.39
C THR A 64 2.74 9.06 8.53
N ILE A 65 1.84 8.26 7.94
CA ILE A 65 0.40 8.49 8.07
C ILE A 65 -0.12 8.03 9.44
N ILE A 66 0.39 6.91 9.96
CA ILE A 66 -0.07 6.31 11.22
C ILE A 66 0.50 7.03 12.45
N GLU A 67 1.76 7.49 12.38
CA GLU A 67 2.44 8.20 13.46
C GLU A 67 2.02 9.67 13.59
N THR A 68 1.20 10.19 12.67
CA THR A 68 0.59 11.53 12.82
C THR A 68 -0.58 11.49 13.82
N LYS A 69 -0.34 10.97 15.03
CA LYS A 69 -1.27 10.94 16.16
C LYS A 69 -0.65 11.58 17.40
#